data_AF-A0A1M7YLZ1-F1
#
_entry.id   AF-A0A1M7YLZ1-F1
#
_cell.length_a   1.000
_cell.length_b   1.000
_cell.length_c   1.000
_cell.angle_alpha   90.00
_cell.angle_beta   90.00
_cell.angle_gamma   90.00
#
_symmetry.space_group_name_H-M   'P 1'
#
loop_
_entity.id
_entity.type
_entity.pdbx_description
1 polymer ?
#
loop_
_entity_poly.entity_id
_entity_poly.type
_entity_poly.pdbx_seq_one_letter_code
_entity_poly.pdbx_strand_id
1 'polypeptide(L)'
;MLLHEDVIINGLLFERICDDANCPMLPAYELPLKDRVLWAMALSREEKKRIVDHYYECISKLDSHLNRIGIASDAQILTDYVNP
;
A
#
# COMPACT_ATOMS: atom_id res chain seq x y z
N MET A 1 -14.34 -4.92 -12.19
CA MET A 1 -14.33 -5.04 -10.72
C MET A 1 -12.88 -5.04 -10.28
N LEU A 2 -12.56 -4.19 -9.31
CA LEU A 2 -11.24 -3.76 -8.87
C LEU A 2 -10.59 -4.80 -7.93
N LEU A 3 -10.38 -6.03 -8.43
CA LEU A 3 -9.73 -7.11 -7.66
C LEU A 3 -8.37 -6.67 -7.07
N HIS A 4 -7.67 -5.76 -7.74
CA HIS A 4 -6.38 -5.25 -7.30
C HIS A 4 -6.49 -4.30 -6.10
N GLU A 5 -7.50 -3.42 -6.05
CA GLU A 5 -7.63 -2.43 -4.96
C GLU A 5 -7.96 -3.12 -3.63
N ASP A 6 -8.91 -4.06 -3.64
CA ASP A 6 -9.29 -4.79 -2.43
C ASP A 6 -8.14 -5.70 -1.93
N VAL A 7 -7.36 -6.31 -2.84
CA VAL A 7 -6.19 -7.12 -2.47
C VAL A 7 -5.10 -6.24 -1.84
N ILE A 8 -4.80 -5.09 -2.44
CA ILE A 8 -3.83 -4.13 -1.90
C ILE A 8 -4.29 -3.67 -0.51
N ILE A 9 -5.52 -3.13 -0.39
CA ILE A 9 -6.02 -2.60 0.88
C ILE A 9 -6.01 -3.66 1.98
N ASN A 10 -6.43 -4.89 1.69
CA ASN A 10 -6.40 -5.97 2.68
C ASN A 10 -4.97 -6.34 3.11
N GLY A 11 -4.01 -6.37 2.18
CA GLY A 11 -2.60 -6.56 2.52
C GLY A 11 -2.08 -5.46 3.46
N LEU A 12 -2.49 -4.22 3.22
CA LEU A 12 -2.12 -3.07 4.04
C LEU A 12 -2.73 -3.06 5.44
N LEU A 13 -3.74 -3.87 5.74
CA LEU A 13 -4.35 -3.86 7.08
C LEU A 13 -3.40 -4.37 8.18
N PHE A 14 -2.30 -5.02 7.81
CA PHE A 14 -1.39 -5.70 8.76
C PHE A 14 -0.01 -5.05 8.84
N GLU A 15 0.37 -4.25 7.84
CA GLU A 15 1.70 -3.66 7.76
C GLU A 15 1.62 -2.18 7.39
N ARG A 16 2.20 -1.32 8.24
CA ARG A 16 2.29 0.11 7.96
C ARG A 16 3.44 0.36 6.98
N ILE A 17 3.10 0.69 5.75
CA ILE A 17 4.04 0.90 4.65
C ILE A 17 4.63 2.32 4.55
N CYS A 18 4.10 3.28 5.30
CA CYS A 18 4.61 4.65 5.30
C CYS A 18 4.36 5.38 6.63
N ASP A 19 5.27 6.31 6.92
CA ASP A 19 5.25 7.13 8.13
C ASP A 19 4.53 8.47 7.90
N ASP A 20 3.83 8.63 6.77
CA ASP A 20 3.10 9.86 6.44
C ASP A 20 2.01 10.11 7.50
N ALA A 21 2.04 11.30 8.10
CA ALA A 21 1.08 11.74 9.11
C ALA A 21 -0.35 11.87 8.55
N ASN A 22 -0.50 11.97 7.22
CA ASN A 22 -1.78 12.05 6.53
C ASN A 22 -2.11 10.76 5.77
N CYS A 23 -1.44 9.64 6.07
CA CYS A 23 -1.71 8.38 5.40
C CYS A 23 -3.19 8.00 5.55
N PRO A 24 -3.92 7.78 4.45
CA PRO A 24 -5.36 7.51 4.49
C PRO A 24 -5.71 6.16 5.13
N MET A 25 -4.70 5.30 5.36
CA MET A 25 -4.84 4.04 6.11
C MET A 25 -4.69 4.19 7.63
N LEU A 26 -4.30 5.37 8.14
CA LEU A 26 -4.16 5.61 9.59
C LEU A 26 -5.38 5.19 10.41
N PRO A 27 -6.63 5.51 10.01
CA PRO A 27 -7.81 5.07 10.75
C PRO A 27 -7.89 3.55 10.91
N ALA A 28 -7.44 2.77 9.93
CA ALA A 28 -7.43 1.32 10.02
C ALA A 28 -6.47 0.82 11.11
N TYR A 29 -5.31 1.46 11.29
CA TYR A 29 -4.32 1.00 12.26
C TYR A 29 -4.72 1.26 13.72
N GLU A 30 -5.62 2.22 13.95
CA GLU A 30 -6.20 2.52 15.26
C GLU A 30 -7.28 1.49 15.67
N LEU A 31 -7.77 0.69 14.72
CA LEU A 31 -8.79 -0.32 14.97
C LEU A 31 -8.18 -1.68 15.36
N PRO A 32 -8.89 -2.49 16.18
CA PRO A 32 -8.57 -3.89 16.38
C PRO A 32 -8.56 -4.64 15.04
N LEU A 33 -7.67 -5.63 14.89
CA LEU A 33 -7.49 -6.43 13.67
C LEU A 33 -8.79 -6.93 13.03
N LYS A 34 -9.72 -7.45 13.85
CA LYS A 34 -11.03 -7.94 13.40
C LYS A 34 -11.92 -6.86 12.77
N ASP A 35 -11.74 -5.61 13.17
CA ASP A 35 -12.57 -4.47 12.74
C ASP A 35 -11.94 -3.74 11.53
N ARG A 36 -10.65 -3.97 11.25
CA ARG A 36 -9.94 -3.40 10.08
C ARG A 36 -10.53 -3.85 8.75
N VAL A 37 -10.92 -5.12 8.66
CA VAL A 37 -11.55 -5.69 7.46
C VAL A 37 -12.94 -5.08 7.25
N LEU A 38 -13.72 -4.92 8.33
CA LEU A 38 -15.03 -4.27 8.26
C LEU A 38 -14.92 -2.80 7.83
N TRP A 39 -13.91 -2.10 8.34
CA TRP A 39 -13.59 -0.73 7.89
C TRP A 39 -13.27 -0.69 6.39
N ALA A 40 -12.39 -1.57 5.91
CA ALA A 40 -12.01 -1.63 4.49
C ALA A 40 -13.20 -1.94 3.56
N MET A 41 -14.12 -2.80 4.01
CA MET A 41 -15.36 -3.12 3.30
C MET A 41 -16.33 -1.94 3.24
N ALA A 42 -16.33 -1.06 4.25
CA ALA A 42 -17.20 0.10 4.33
C ALA A 42 -16.73 1.30 3.49
N LEU A 43 -15.51 1.27 2.97
CA LEU A 43 -14.96 2.35 2.14
C LEU A 43 -15.73 2.50 0.82
N SER A 44 -16.00 3.75 0.46
CA SER A 44 -16.44 4.12 -0.89
C SER A 44 -15.36 3.85 -1.92
N ARG A 45 -15.75 3.83 -3.20
CA ARG A 45 -14.81 3.62 -4.31
C ARG A 45 -13.75 4.74 -4.36
N GLU A 46 -14.14 5.98 -4.11
CA GLU A 46 -13.25 7.12 -4.09
C GLU A 46 -12.21 7.02 -2.97
N GLU A 47 -12.60 6.54 -1.79
CA GLU A 47 -11.69 6.33 -0.67
C GLU A 47 -10.70 5.20 -0.93
N LYS A 48 -11.17 4.08 -1.48
CA LYS A 48 -10.31 2.97 -1.91
C LYS A 48 -9.27 3.43 -2.92
N LYS A 49 -9.70 4.21 -3.93
CA LYS A 49 -8.79 4.79 -4.91
C LYS A 49 -7.75 5.69 -4.25
N ARG A 50 -8.15 6.57 -3.33
CA ARG A 50 -7.22 7.48 -2.62
C ARG A 50 -6.15 6.71 -1.84
N ILE A 51 -6.54 5.61 -1.18
CA ILE A 51 -5.61 4.75 -0.46
C ILE A 51 -4.59 4.12 -1.41
N VAL A 52 -5.07 3.57 -2.52
CA VAL A 52 -4.21 2.90 -3.52
C VAL A 52 -3.28 3.90 -4.21
N ASP A 53 -3.76 5.09 -4.57
CA ASP A 53 -2.92 6.14 -5.13
C ASP A 53 -1.81 6.54 -4.15
N HIS A 54 -2.15 6.74 -2.87
CA HIS A 54 -1.16 7.06 -1.84
C HIS A 54 -0.17 5.91 -1.61
N TYR A 55 -0.63 4.66 -1.63
CA TYR A 55 0.24 3.47 -1.57
C TYR A 55 1.31 3.52 -2.66
N TYR A 56 0.92 3.79 -3.91
CA TYR A 56 1.88 3.89 -5.01
C TYR A 56 2.84 5.07 -4.86
N GLU A 57 2.39 6.21 -4.33
CA GLU A 57 3.29 7.33 -4.01
C GLU A 57 4.33 6.94 -2.95
N CYS A 58 3.93 6.21 -1.91
CA CYS A 58 4.84 5.75 -0.86
C CYS A 58 5.87 4.76 -1.41
N ILE A 59 5.44 3.78 -2.22
CA ILE A 59 6.35 2.82 -2.84
C ILE A 59 7.29 3.52 -3.82
N SER A 60 6.82 4.47 -4.62
CA SER A 60 7.68 5.23 -5.55
C SER A 60 8.76 6.03 -4.81
N LYS A 61 8.43 6.63 -3.66
CA LYS A 61 9.41 7.31 -2.80
C LYS A 61 10.42 6.33 -2.19
N LEU A 62 9.96 5.15 -1.75
CA LEU A 62 10.81 4.10 -1.23
C LEU A 62 11.77 3.58 -2.32
N ASP A 63 11.25 3.27 -3.50
CA ASP A 63 12.01 2.83 -4.67
C ASP A 63 13.06 3.88 -5.08
N SER A 64 12.69 5.16 -5.12
CA SER A 64 13.64 6.27 -5.35
C SER A 64 14.73 6.34 -4.28
N HIS A 65 14.39 6.05 -3.02
CA HIS A 65 15.34 6.04 -1.91
C HIS A 65 16.28 4.84 -2.00
N LEU A 66 15.75 3.63 -2.25
CA LEU A 66 16.49 2.39 -2.42
C LEU A 66 17.48 2.48 -3.59
N ASN A 67 17.02 2.97 -4.74
CA ASN A 67 17.87 3.24 -5.90
C ASN A 67 18.98 4.25 -5.58
N ARG A 68 18.69 5.27 -4.77
CA ARG A 68 19.69 6.27 -4.36
C ARG A 68 20.76 5.71 -3.41
N ILE A 69 20.44 4.68 -2.62
CA ILE A 69 21.40 4.01 -1.71
C ILE A 69 22.02 2.76 -2.34
N GLY A 70 21.77 2.49 -3.64
CA GLY A 70 22.37 1.39 -4.39
C GLY A 70 21.79 0.01 -4.06
N ILE A 71 20.61 -0.05 -3.45
CA ILE A 71 19.88 -1.30 -3.22
C ILE A 71 18.88 -1.45 -4.37
N ALA A 72 19.01 -2.53 -5.16
CA ALA A 72 18.03 -2.86 -6.18
C ALA A 72 16.66 -3.03 -5.51
N SER A 73 15.67 -2.26 -5.97
CA SER A 73 14.36 -2.29 -5.34
C SER A 73 13.62 -3.60 -5.62
N ASP A 74 12.66 -3.93 -4.77
CA ASP A 74 11.78 -5.09 -4.98
C ASP A 74 11.05 -5.01 -6.34
N ALA A 75 10.84 -3.82 -6.90
CA ALA A 75 10.29 -3.64 -8.24
C ALA A 75 11.28 -4.08 -9.34
N GLN A 76 12.58 -3.81 -9.18
CA GLN A 76 13.62 -4.30 -10.07
C GLN A 76 13.76 -5.83 -9.96
N ILE A 77 13.77 -6.36 -8.73
CA ILE A 77 13.83 -7.81 -8.47
C ILE A 77 12.60 -8.53 -9.06
N LEU A 78 11.39 -7.99 -8.89
CA LEU A 78 10.18 -8.54 -9.49
C LEU A 78 10.18 -8.44 -11.03
N THR A 79 10.71 -7.35 -11.58
CA THR A 79 10.82 -7.19 -13.05
C THR A 79 11.81 -8.20 -13.63
N ASP A 80 12.97 -8.36 -13.01
CA ASP A 80 14.01 -9.31 -13.43
C ASP A 80 13.57 -10.78 -13.23
N TYR A 81 12.70 -11.05 -12.25
CA TYR A 81 12.14 -12.38 -12.02
C TYR A 81 11.02 -12.75 -13.01
N VAL A 82 10.27 -11.76 -13.50
CA VAL A 82 9.16 -11.95 -14.46
C VAL A 82 9.66 -11.93 -15.92
N ASN A 83 10.73 -11.19 -16.21
CA ASN A 83 11.41 -11.17 -17.50
C ASN A 83 12.91 -11.48 -17.32
N PRO A 84 13.31 -12.77 -17.28
CA PRO A 84 14.70 -13.18 -17.17
C PRO A 84 15.54 -12.86 -18.41
#